data_AF-A0A1A8R005-F1
#
_entry.id   AF-A0A1A8R005-F1
#
_cell.length_a   1.000
_cell.length_b   1.000
_cell.length_c   1.000
_cell.angle_alpha   90.00
_cell.angle_beta   90.00
_cell.angle_gamma   90.00
#
_symmetry.space_group_name_H-M   'P 1'
#
loop_
_entity.id
_entity.type
_entity.pdbx_description
1 polymer ?
#
loop_
_entity_poly.entity_id
_entity_poly.type
_entity_poly.pdbx_seq_one_letter_code
_entity_poly.pdbx_strand_id
1 'polypeptide(L)' 'EDPSGSWRELLSSHIRDFFSFCSRGAQTTSRSTTPANSDSESDSACQSLCDKASLRTMLAVIDYLRH' A
#
# COMPACT_ATOMS: atom_id res chain seq x y z
N GLU A 1 17.08 11.00 -19.90
CA GLU A 1 17.19 11.45 -18.49
C GLU A 1 16.14 12.50 -18.21
N ASP A 2 15.67 12.57 -16.97
CA ASP A 2 14.76 13.62 -16.52
C ASP A 2 15.56 14.73 -15.84
N PRO A 3 15.73 15.87 -16.51
CA PRO A 3 16.63 16.93 -16.06
C PRO A 3 16.15 17.61 -14.76
N SER A 4 14.90 17.41 -14.33
CA SER A 4 14.34 18.03 -13.12
C SER A 4 13.93 17.06 -12.02
N GLY A 5 14.04 15.73 -12.23
CA GLY A 5 13.51 14.75 -11.28
C GLY A 5 11.99 14.81 -11.11
N SER A 6 11.28 15.53 -11.98
CA SER A 6 9.83 15.69 -11.94
C SER A 6 9.08 14.36 -11.96
N TRP A 7 9.51 13.37 -12.76
CA TRP A 7 8.83 12.06 -12.72
C TRP A 7 9.12 11.30 -11.44
N ARG A 8 10.31 11.48 -10.84
CA ARG A 8 10.66 10.85 -9.56
C ARG A 8 9.78 11.39 -8.44
N GLU A 9 9.57 12.71 -8.41
CA GLU A 9 8.69 13.35 -7.44
C GLU A 9 7.23 12.92 -7.62
N LEU A 10 6.72 12.96 -8.86
CA LEU A 10 5.36 12.53 -9.19
C LEU A 10 5.13 11.07 -8.77
N LEU A 11 6.05 10.18 -9.14
CA LEU A 11 5.95 8.77 -8.81
C LEU A 11 6.04 8.52 -7.30
N SER A 12 6.91 9.24 -6.62
CA SER A 12 7.03 9.17 -5.16
C SER A 12 5.73 9.59 -4.47
N SER A 13 5.05 10.62 -4.97
CA SER A 13 3.72 11.02 -4.48
C SER A 13 2.71 9.89 -4.67
N HIS A 14 2.62 9.33 -5.88
CA HIS A 14 1.69 8.24 -6.17
C HIS A 14 1.94 7.00 -5.30
N ILE A 15 3.20 6.62 -5.08
CA ILE A 15 3.56 5.51 -4.19
C ILE A 15 3.07 5.79 -2.76
N ARG A 16 3.35 6.98 -2.23
CA ARG A 16 2.92 7.35 -0.87
C ARG A 16 1.40 7.34 -0.72
N ASP A 17 0.69 7.93 -1.66
CA ASP A 17 -0.77 8.02 -1.64
C ASP A 17 -1.41 6.64 -1.73
N PHE A 18 -0.88 5.77 -2.61
CA PHE A 18 -1.35 4.39 -2.75
C PHE A 18 -1.21 3.59 -1.45
N PHE A 19 -0.05 3.60 -0.81
CA PHE A 19 0.15 2.86 0.45
C PHE A 19 -0.60 3.53 1.63
N SER A 20 -0.76 4.85 1.64
CA SER A 20 -1.60 5.53 2.63
C SER A 20 -3.07 5.15 2.47
N PHE A 21 -3.56 5.03 1.23
CA PHE A 21 -4.89 4.54 0.93
C PHE A 21 -5.06 3.08 1.39
N CYS A 22 -4.12 2.19 1.05
CA CYS A 22 -4.15 0.79 1.48
C CYS A 22 -4.18 0.66 3.00
N SER A 23 -3.32 1.40 3.71
CA SER A 23 -3.19 1.34 5.18
C SER A 23 -4.41 1.89 5.94
N ARG A 24 -5.19 2.81 5.36
CA ARG A 24 -6.44 3.29 5.96
C ARG A 24 -7.49 2.17 6.07
N GLY A 25 -7.49 1.20 5.17
CA GLY A 25 -8.38 0.04 5.22
C GLY A 25 -8.16 -0.84 6.46
N ALA A 26 -6.93 -0.94 6.98
CA ALA A 26 -6.64 -1.67 8.22
C ALA A 26 -7.16 -0.98 9.49
N GLN A 27 -7.32 0.35 9.49
CA GLN A 27 -7.68 1.08 10.70
C GLN A 27 -9.17 1.05 11.02
N THR A 28 -10.03 0.77 10.03
CA THR A 28 -11.49 0.76 10.22
C THR A 28 -12.03 -0.59 10.73
N THR A 29 -11.22 -1.65 10.69
CA THR A 29 -11.59 -3.01 11.14
C THR A 29 -11.27 -3.29 12.63
N SER A 30 -10.78 -2.32 13.40
CA SER A 30 -10.36 -2.53 14.81
C SER A 30 -11.45 -2.28 15.88
N ARG A 31 -12.73 -2.52 15.58
CA ARG A 31 -13.81 -2.47 16.59
C ARG A 31 -14.66 -3.74 16.58
N SER A 32 -14.10 -4.85 17.06
CA SER A 32 -14.90 -5.90 17.68
C SER A 32 -14.10 -6.61 18.76
N THR A 33 -14.79 -6.86 19.87
CA THR A 33 -14.30 -7.22 21.21
C THR A 33 -13.87 -8.68 21.32
N THR A 34 -12.55 -8.99 21.39
CA THR A 34 -11.96 -10.13 22.18
C THR A 34 -10.43 -10.12 22.10
N PRO A 35 -9.67 -10.34 23.20
CA PRO A 35 -8.22 -10.46 23.16
C PRO A 35 -7.83 -11.93 23.02
N ALA A 36 -7.70 -12.44 21.80
CA ALA A 36 -7.05 -13.73 21.60
C ALA A 36 -6.50 -13.84 20.18
N ASN A 37 -5.17 -13.75 20.08
CA ASN A 37 -4.35 -14.52 19.16
C ASN A 37 -4.79 -14.52 17.69
N SER A 38 -4.29 -13.58 16.89
CA SER A 38 -4.13 -13.77 15.45
C SER A 38 -3.10 -12.76 14.93
N ASP A 39 -1.84 -13.18 14.91
CA ASP A 39 -0.94 -12.71 13.86
C ASP A 39 -1.68 -12.88 12.52
N SER A 40 -1.70 -11.84 11.67
CA SER A 40 -2.18 -11.88 10.29
C SER A 40 -3.66 -11.54 9.97
N GLU A 41 -4.33 -10.64 10.69
CA GLU A 41 -5.64 -10.09 10.23
C GLU A 41 -5.61 -8.62 9.77
N SER A 42 -4.49 -7.90 9.96
CA SER A 42 -4.35 -6.53 9.46
C SER A 42 -4.19 -6.46 7.94
N ASP A 43 -3.70 -7.53 7.32
CA ASP A 43 -3.52 -7.62 5.87
C ASP A 43 -4.86 -7.78 5.13
N SER A 44 -5.85 -8.47 5.72
CA SER A 44 -7.15 -8.77 5.11
C SER A 44 -7.99 -7.52 4.85
N ALA A 45 -7.96 -6.57 5.79
CA ALA A 45 -8.76 -5.34 5.71
C ALA A 45 -8.13 -4.29 4.78
N CYS A 46 -6.80 -4.17 4.74
CA CYS A 46 -6.07 -3.41 3.72
C CYS A 46 -6.37 -3.95 2.30
N GLN A 47 -6.42 -5.27 2.15
CA GLN A 47 -6.74 -5.95 0.89
C GLN A 47 -8.18 -5.73 0.41
N SER A 48 -9.10 -5.36 1.29
CA SER A 48 -10.50 -5.09 0.91
C SER A 48 -10.68 -3.75 0.19
N LEU A 49 -9.80 -2.77 0.47
CA LEU A 49 -9.87 -1.43 -0.09
C LEU A 49 -9.04 -1.29 -1.38
N CYS A 50 -7.94 -2.05 -1.48
CA CYS A 50 -7.05 -2.05 -2.64
C CYS A 50 -7.02 -3.43 -3.32
N ASP A 51 -7.32 -3.46 -4.62
CA ASP A 51 -7.22 -4.68 -5.45
C ASP A 51 -5.80 -5.28 -5.41
N LYS A 52 -5.72 -6.61 -5.20
CA LYS A 52 -4.47 -7.38 -5.18
C LYS A 52 -3.71 -7.29 -6.51
N ALA A 53 -4.39 -7.08 -7.64
CA ALA A 53 -3.70 -6.83 -8.90
C ALA A 53 -2.95 -5.49 -8.86
N SER A 54 -3.60 -4.44 -8.35
CA SER A 54 -3.01 -3.10 -8.21
C SER A 54 -1.80 -3.08 -7.27
N LEU A 55 -1.91 -3.77 -6.12
CA LEU A 55 -0.78 -3.90 -5.18
C LEU A 55 0.41 -4.62 -5.80
N ARG A 56 0.18 -5.75 -6.50
CA ARG A 56 1.26 -6.50 -7.16
C ARG A 56 1.96 -5.65 -8.22
N THR A 57 1.21 -4.89 -9.01
CA THR A 57 1.79 -3.97 -10.00
C THR A 57 2.64 -2.89 -9.33
N MET A 58 2.15 -2.27 -8.25
CA MET A 58 2.93 -1.26 -7.52
C MET A 58 4.23 -1.81 -6.95
N LEU A 59 4.21 -3.03 -6.40
CA LEU A 59 5.43 -3.69 -5.93
C LEU A 59 6.41 -3.99 -7.08
N ALA A 60 5.91 -4.44 -8.24
CA ALA A 60 6.73 -4.68 -9.42
C ALA A 60 7.38 -3.39 -9.94
N VAL A 61 6.68 -2.25 -9.92
CA VAL A 61 7.24 -0.94 -10.28
C VAL A 61 8.38 -0.55 -9.32
N ILE A 62 8.20 -0.76 -8.03
CA ILE A 62 9.25 -0.47 -7.03
C ILE A 62 10.46 -1.37 -7.24
N ASP A 63 10.23 -2.66 -7.50
CA ASP A 63 11.29 -3.62 -7.77
C ASP A 63 12.07 -3.27 -9.04
N TYR A 64 11.38 -2.84 -10.09
CA TYR A 64 12.00 -2.35 -11.32
C TYR A 64 12.90 -1.14 -11.07
N LEU A 65 12.52 -0.22 -10.19
CA LEU A 65 13.31 0.98 -9.87
C LEU A 65 14.47 0.72 -8.91
N ARG A 66 14.49 -0.44 -8.25
CA ARG A 66 15.58 -0.86 -7.38
C ARG A 66 16.77 -1.42 -8.15
N HIS A 67 16.54 -1.86 -9.39
CA HIS A 67 17.55 -2.40 -10.31
C HIS A 67 17.94 -1.35 -11.36
#